data_AF-A0A226N1A7-F1
#
_entry.id   AF-A0A226N1A7-F1
#
_cell.length_a   1.000
_cell.length_b   1.000
_cell.length_c   1.000
_cell.angle_alpha   90.00
_cell.angle_beta   90.00
_cell.angle_gamma   90.00
#
_symmetry.space_group_name_H-M   'P 1'
#
loop_
_entity.id
_entity.type
_entity.pdbx_description
1 polymer ?
#
loop_
_entity_poly.entity_id
_entity_poly.type
_entity_poly.pdbx_seq_one_letter_code
_entity_poly.pdbx_strand_id
1 'polypeptide(L)'
;MAAVSNEFHHPVESGSSKLQFAPFSSALNVGFWHELTQKKLNEYRLDETPKVIKGYYYNGDPSGFPARLTLEFSAFDMNASIPARCCPAFGTLYNTNTFETFKSCDKKSLLEKEANEDLKKYHFYYWFCYPALCFPDGIHVIQKPVCLDDRFSLNQVQALQKAYDELCQTEGVTALPYFLIKYHDNSVAVSPLKKWDGFFQDQEGKVTVGVYDPCNLSHYPGWPLRNFLILASHKWLAESSVDLNLKLMCWRLVPTLDLEKIVSAKCLLLGAGTLGCSVARTLMGWGVRKITFVDNARISYSNPVRQPLYEFEDCLSGGKPKALAAAERLQKIFPGVNSEGYNMSIPMPGHPVNFSEVTMAQAQKDVATLEELIDAHDVVFLLMDTRESRWLPAVIAASKRKLVINAALGFDTFVVMRHGLKKPKQQESGNACFNSAPGPSDLLGSSLFSNIPGYKLGCYFCNDVVAPGDSTRDRTLDQQCTVSRPGLAMIAGALAVELMVSVLQHPEGGYAVASSSDDRMNEPPTSLGLVPHQWTQG
;
A
#
# COMPACT_ATOMS: atom_id res chain seq x y z
N MET A 1 -10.97 -22.46 26.58
CA MET A 1 -9.91 -22.18 27.57
C MET A 1 -8.90 -23.32 27.56
N ALA A 2 -7.61 -22.97 27.68
CA ALA A 2 -6.39 -23.81 27.65
C ALA A 2 -6.08 -24.47 26.29
N ALA A 3 -4.85 -24.54 25.78
CA ALA A 3 -3.57 -23.90 26.09
C ALA A 3 -2.64 -24.17 24.88
N VAL A 4 -1.57 -23.39 24.76
CA VAL A 4 -0.52 -23.48 23.73
C VAL A 4 0.21 -24.83 23.78
N SER A 5 0.48 -25.43 22.61
CA SER A 5 1.59 -26.36 22.42
C SER A 5 2.24 -26.13 21.05
N ASN A 6 3.50 -25.72 21.09
CA ASN A 6 4.46 -25.69 19.99
C ASN A 6 4.81 -27.12 19.53
N GLU A 7 5.21 -27.19 18.26
CA GLU A 7 5.86 -28.29 17.55
C GLU A 7 5.01 -29.53 17.24
N PHE A 8 4.81 -29.80 15.94
CA PHE A 8 5.46 -30.93 15.27
C PHE A 8 5.47 -30.72 13.76
N HIS A 9 6.66 -30.89 13.18
CA HIS A 9 6.85 -31.27 11.78
C HIS A 9 5.93 -32.45 11.44
N HIS A 10 4.96 -32.23 10.56
CA HIS A 10 4.44 -33.32 9.73
C HIS A 10 5.24 -33.34 8.42
N PRO A 11 5.78 -34.49 8.00
CA PRO A 11 6.25 -34.64 6.63
C PRO A 11 5.03 -34.39 5.73
N VAL A 12 5.21 -33.57 4.70
CA VAL A 12 4.19 -33.34 3.66
C VAL A 12 3.85 -34.70 3.06
N GLU A 13 2.78 -35.32 3.56
CA GLU A 13 2.20 -36.48 2.93
C GLU A 13 1.76 -36.07 1.52
N SER A 14 2.27 -36.83 0.56
CA SER A 14 1.99 -36.74 -0.86
C SER A 14 0.48 -36.84 -1.13
N GLY A 15 -0.19 -35.70 -1.28
CA GLY A 15 -1.62 -35.66 -1.59
C GLY A 15 -2.23 -34.29 -1.85
N SER A 16 -1.43 -33.28 -2.22
CA SER A 16 -1.95 -31.95 -2.58
C SER A 16 -2.76 -32.01 -3.88
N SER A 17 -4.09 -32.16 -3.77
CA SER A 17 -4.99 -32.13 -4.92
C SER A 17 -5.16 -30.69 -5.41
N LYS A 18 -4.90 -30.43 -6.70
CA LYS A 18 -5.19 -29.15 -7.32
C LYS A 18 -6.69 -28.88 -7.31
N LEU A 19 -7.09 -27.66 -6.96
CA LEU A 19 -8.48 -27.22 -6.99
C LEU A 19 -8.98 -27.21 -8.44
N GLN A 20 -10.07 -27.92 -8.70
CA GLN A 20 -10.75 -27.94 -9.98
C GLN A 20 -12.10 -27.24 -9.84
N PHE A 21 -12.59 -26.65 -10.94
CA PHE A 21 -13.81 -25.86 -10.92
C PHE A 21 -14.84 -26.41 -11.91
N ALA A 22 -16.11 -26.40 -11.50
CA ALA A 22 -17.22 -26.79 -12.35
C ALA A 22 -17.62 -25.65 -13.30
N PRO A 23 -17.72 -25.91 -14.61
CA PRO A 23 -18.15 -24.91 -15.58
C PRO A 23 -19.64 -24.61 -15.46
N PHE A 24 -20.01 -23.39 -15.82
CA PHE A 24 -21.42 -23.08 -16.09
C PHE A 24 -21.92 -23.91 -17.28
N SER A 25 -23.14 -24.40 -17.15
CA SER A 25 -23.97 -24.86 -18.25
C SER A 25 -25.01 -23.80 -18.58
N SER A 26 -25.38 -23.71 -19.84
CA SER A 26 -26.24 -22.65 -20.31
C SER A 26 -27.67 -23.13 -20.46
N ALA A 27 -28.62 -22.37 -19.92
CA ALA A 27 -30.03 -22.66 -20.00
C ALA A 27 -30.73 -21.53 -20.77
N LEU A 28 -31.08 -21.79 -22.02
CA LEU A 28 -31.82 -20.86 -22.87
C LEU A 28 -33.30 -21.19 -22.83
N ASN A 29 -34.13 -20.23 -22.45
CA ASN A 29 -35.56 -20.35 -22.60
C ASN A 29 -35.97 -20.09 -24.08
N VAL A 30 -37.04 -20.75 -24.55
CA VAL A 30 -37.61 -20.50 -25.89
C VAL A 30 -37.97 -19.02 -26.08
N GLY A 31 -38.43 -18.34 -25.02
CA GLY A 31 -38.76 -16.92 -25.03
C GLY A 31 -37.58 -16.01 -25.38
N PHE A 32 -36.34 -16.40 -25.04
CA PHE A 32 -35.14 -15.66 -25.42
C PHE A 32 -34.97 -15.61 -26.95
N TRP A 33 -35.18 -16.75 -27.62
CA TRP A 33 -35.06 -16.84 -29.08
C TRP A 33 -36.14 -16.04 -29.80
N HIS A 34 -37.36 -16.10 -29.28
CA HIS A 34 -38.47 -15.32 -29.82
C HIS A 34 -38.17 -13.82 -29.74
N GLU A 35 -37.73 -13.32 -28.58
CA GLU A 35 -37.41 -11.91 -28.38
C GLU A 35 -36.21 -11.46 -29.23
N LEU A 36 -35.15 -12.27 -29.29
CA LEU A 36 -34.01 -12.00 -30.16
C LEU A 36 -34.41 -11.89 -31.64
N THR A 37 -35.33 -12.75 -32.09
CA THR A 37 -35.84 -12.71 -33.47
C THR A 37 -36.63 -11.43 -33.73
N GLN A 38 -37.52 -11.03 -32.80
CA GLN A 38 -38.27 -9.78 -32.90
C GLN A 38 -37.35 -8.55 -32.95
N LYS A 39 -36.37 -8.48 -32.05
CA LYS A 39 -35.39 -7.38 -32.04
C LYS A 39 -34.52 -7.39 -33.28
N LYS A 40 -34.11 -8.55 -33.80
CA LYS A 40 -33.34 -8.64 -35.05
C LYS A 40 -34.14 -8.14 -36.25
N LEU A 41 -35.43 -8.47 -36.35
CA LEU A 41 -36.27 -8.05 -37.47
C LEU A 41 -36.65 -6.56 -37.40
N ASN A 42 -37.01 -6.08 -36.21
CA ASN A 42 -37.63 -4.77 -36.04
C ASN A 42 -36.62 -3.66 -35.73
N GLU A 43 -35.63 -3.95 -34.89
CA GLU A 43 -34.69 -2.97 -34.33
C GLU A 43 -33.29 -3.08 -34.95
N TYR A 44 -32.65 -4.24 -34.84
CA TYR A 44 -31.22 -4.40 -35.19
C TYR A 44 -31.01 -4.52 -36.70
N ARG A 45 -31.88 -5.21 -37.44
CA ARG A 45 -31.79 -5.40 -38.90
C ARG A 45 -30.40 -5.94 -39.30
N LEU A 46 -29.60 -5.13 -39.99
CA LEU A 46 -28.24 -5.46 -40.43
C LEU A 46 -27.17 -5.09 -39.40
N ASP A 47 -27.54 -4.44 -38.30
CA ASP A 47 -26.63 -4.05 -37.23
C ASP A 47 -26.08 -5.28 -36.50
N GLU A 48 -24.75 -5.39 -36.48
CA GLU A 48 -24.03 -6.49 -35.84
C GLU A 48 -23.18 -6.00 -34.67
N THR A 49 -23.40 -4.76 -34.20
CA THR A 49 -22.78 -4.22 -32.99
C THR A 49 -23.12 -5.06 -31.74
N PRO A 50 -22.25 -5.05 -30.70
CA PRO A 50 -22.53 -5.72 -29.42
C PRO A 50 -23.86 -5.29 -28.85
N LYS A 51 -24.58 -6.22 -28.23
CA LYS A 51 -25.77 -5.88 -27.45
C LYS A 51 -25.58 -6.43 -26.05
N VAL A 52 -25.73 -5.58 -25.03
CA VAL A 52 -25.68 -6.04 -23.64
C VAL A 52 -26.91 -6.90 -23.36
N ILE A 53 -26.69 -8.05 -22.72
CA ILE A 53 -27.73 -8.95 -22.25
C ILE A 53 -27.53 -9.24 -20.77
N LYS A 54 -28.64 -9.54 -20.09
CA LYS A 54 -28.69 -9.80 -18.66
C LYS A 54 -29.30 -11.17 -18.41
N GLY A 55 -28.49 -12.10 -17.96
CA GLY A 55 -28.93 -13.40 -17.46
C GLY A 55 -28.97 -13.43 -15.94
N TYR A 56 -29.30 -14.60 -15.42
CA TYR A 56 -29.25 -14.85 -13.99
C TYR A 56 -28.88 -16.30 -13.68
N TYR A 57 -28.33 -16.53 -12.49
CA TYR A 57 -28.04 -17.86 -11.96
C TYR A 57 -28.49 -17.94 -10.49
N TYR A 58 -28.66 -19.16 -9.99
CA TYR A 58 -29.12 -19.43 -8.62
C TYR A 58 -28.46 -20.70 -8.09
N ASN A 59 -28.52 -20.93 -6.78
CA ASN A 59 -27.88 -22.05 -6.09
C ASN A 59 -28.85 -23.13 -5.57
N GLY A 60 -30.10 -23.10 -6.02
CA GLY A 60 -31.20 -23.92 -5.50
C GLY A 60 -31.48 -25.21 -6.28
N ASP A 61 -30.61 -25.59 -7.21
CA ASP A 61 -30.80 -26.78 -8.04
C ASP A 61 -30.56 -28.08 -7.25
N PRO A 62 -31.39 -29.13 -7.42
CA PRO A 62 -31.15 -30.43 -6.78
C PRO A 62 -29.79 -31.02 -7.14
N SER A 63 -29.23 -31.86 -6.26
CA SER A 63 -27.93 -32.51 -6.48
C SER A 63 -27.90 -33.29 -7.81
N GLY A 64 -26.90 -33.02 -8.64
CA GLY A 64 -26.71 -33.70 -9.94
C GLY A 64 -27.12 -32.86 -11.16
N PHE A 65 -27.79 -31.73 -10.97
CA PHE A 65 -28.02 -30.75 -12.05
C PHE A 65 -26.80 -29.85 -12.27
N PRO A 66 -26.49 -29.44 -13.51
CA PRO A 66 -25.34 -28.57 -13.74
C PRO A 66 -25.58 -27.14 -13.23
N ALA A 67 -24.51 -26.41 -12.94
CA ALA A 67 -24.56 -24.99 -12.58
C ALA A 67 -25.11 -24.17 -13.75
N ARG A 68 -26.39 -23.75 -13.71
CA ARG A 68 -27.06 -23.13 -14.86
C ARG A 68 -26.99 -21.60 -14.85
N LEU A 69 -26.52 -21.02 -15.95
CA LEU A 69 -26.78 -19.63 -16.29
C LEU A 69 -27.99 -19.55 -17.22
N THR A 70 -29.04 -18.86 -16.78
CA THR A 70 -30.32 -18.80 -17.48
C THR A 70 -30.48 -17.49 -18.23
N LEU A 71 -30.93 -17.59 -19.49
CA LEU A 71 -31.37 -16.46 -20.32
C LEU A 71 -32.83 -16.63 -20.72
N GLU A 72 -33.64 -15.60 -20.45
CA GLU A 72 -35.07 -15.56 -20.73
C GLU A 72 -35.45 -14.44 -21.68
N PHE A 73 -36.75 -14.24 -21.92
CA PHE A 73 -37.26 -13.14 -22.74
C PHE A 73 -36.81 -11.76 -22.20
N SER A 74 -36.67 -11.63 -20.87
CA SER A 74 -36.23 -10.40 -20.20
C SER A 74 -34.73 -10.09 -20.35
N ALA A 75 -33.96 -10.97 -21.01
CA ALA A 75 -32.51 -10.81 -21.11
C ALA A 75 -32.08 -9.54 -21.87
N PHE A 76 -32.97 -8.96 -22.68
CA PHE A 76 -32.73 -7.74 -23.44
C PHE A 76 -33.19 -6.46 -22.72
N ASP A 77 -33.90 -6.60 -21.59
CA ASP A 77 -34.35 -5.48 -20.77
C ASP A 77 -33.49 -5.34 -19.52
N MET A 78 -32.62 -4.32 -19.53
CA MET A 78 -31.71 -4.05 -18.41
C MET A 78 -32.47 -3.62 -17.14
N ASN A 79 -33.70 -3.13 -17.25
CA ASN A 79 -34.52 -2.71 -16.12
C ASN A 79 -35.43 -3.84 -15.61
N ALA A 80 -35.55 -4.96 -16.31
CA ALA A 80 -36.37 -6.09 -15.88
C ALA A 80 -35.95 -6.61 -14.50
N SER A 81 -36.92 -6.85 -13.63
CA SER A 81 -36.69 -7.45 -12.32
C SER A 81 -36.19 -8.89 -12.46
N ILE A 82 -35.16 -9.24 -11.69
CA ILE A 82 -34.64 -10.60 -11.62
C ILE A 82 -35.48 -11.39 -10.61
N PRO A 83 -35.72 -12.69 -10.84
CA PRO A 83 -36.40 -13.53 -9.86
C PRO A 83 -35.73 -13.48 -8.48
N ALA A 84 -36.54 -13.68 -7.44
CA ALA A 84 -36.04 -13.70 -6.07
C ALA A 84 -34.95 -14.78 -5.90
N ARG A 85 -33.91 -14.46 -5.10
CA ARG A 85 -32.76 -15.33 -4.83
C ARG A 85 -31.94 -15.72 -6.07
N CYS A 86 -31.99 -14.94 -7.14
CA CYS A 86 -31.11 -15.13 -8.30
C CYS A 86 -30.09 -13.98 -8.39
N CYS A 87 -28.84 -14.32 -8.73
CA CYS A 87 -27.79 -13.34 -8.97
C CYS A 87 -27.84 -12.85 -10.44
N PRO A 88 -27.75 -11.53 -10.69
CA PRO A 88 -27.55 -11.00 -12.03
C PRO A 88 -26.23 -11.46 -12.63
N ALA A 89 -26.23 -11.75 -13.92
CA ALA A 89 -25.04 -11.98 -14.72
C ALA A 89 -25.17 -11.19 -16.02
N PHE A 90 -24.31 -10.18 -16.17
CA PHE A 90 -24.25 -9.38 -17.39
C PHE A 90 -23.32 -10.06 -18.38
N GLY A 91 -23.69 -10.00 -19.65
CA GLY A 91 -22.87 -10.47 -20.75
C GLY A 91 -23.19 -9.69 -22.00
N THR A 92 -22.46 -10.00 -23.06
CA THR A 92 -22.64 -9.35 -24.34
C THR A 92 -23.08 -10.37 -25.38
N LEU A 93 -24.04 -9.99 -26.22
CA LEU A 93 -24.63 -10.83 -27.26
C LEU A 93 -24.04 -10.53 -28.62
N TYR A 94 -23.60 -11.64 -29.20
CA TYR A 94 -22.78 -11.72 -30.38
C TYR A 94 -23.58 -12.14 -31.63
N ASN A 95 -24.70 -11.47 -31.91
CA ASN A 95 -25.57 -11.78 -33.06
C ASN A 95 -25.21 -11.08 -34.36
N THR A 96 -25.39 -11.81 -35.47
CA THR A 96 -24.76 -11.59 -36.76
C THR A 96 -25.54 -12.29 -37.88
N ASN A 97 -25.43 -11.79 -39.10
CA ASN A 97 -26.25 -12.09 -40.30
C ASN A 97 -25.97 -13.36 -41.19
N THR A 98 -24.80 -13.60 -41.81
CA THR A 98 -24.30 -14.75 -42.63
C THR A 98 -23.47 -15.88 -41.94
N PHE A 99 -23.76 -17.16 -42.17
CA PHE A 99 -23.08 -18.32 -41.54
C PHE A 99 -21.55 -18.30 -41.58
N GLU A 100 -20.99 -17.95 -42.73
CA GLU A 100 -19.59 -18.18 -43.09
C GLU A 100 -18.69 -17.42 -42.15
N THR A 101 -19.10 -16.22 -41.81
CA THR A 101 -18.35 -15.34 -40.92
C THR A 101 -18.49 -15.79 -39.45
N PHE A 102 -19.37 -16.77 -39.12
CA PHE A 102 -19.36 -17.44 -37.80
C PHE A 102 -18.19 -18.35 -37.67
N LYS A 103 -18.05 -19.12 -38.74
CA LYS A 103 -17.16 -20.24 -38.80
C LYS A 103 -15.72 -19.75 -38.91
N SER A 104 -15.52 -18.61 -39.57
CA SER A 104 -14.23 -17.91 -39.67
C SER A 104 -13.94 -16.96 -38.50
N CYS A 105 -14.86 -16.77 -37.55
CA CYS A 105 -14.61 -15.99 -36.35
C CYS A 105 -13.57 -16.69 -35.47
N ASP A 106 -12.48 -16.01 -35.14
CA ASP A 106 -11.46 -16.54 -34.24
C ASP A 106 -11.96 -16.49 -32.79
N LYS A 107 -12.44 -17.66 -32.34
CA LYS A 107 -13.03 -17.86 -31.02
C LYS A 107 -12.03 -17.66 -29.88
N LYS A 108 -10.73 -17.85 -30.14
CA LYS A 108 -9.68 -17.68 -29.12
C LYS A 108 -9.38 -16.21 -28.91
N SER A 109 -9.19 -15.44 -30.00
CA SER A 109 -9.04 -13.99 -29.89
C SER A 109 -10.32 -13.30 -29.40
N LEU A 110 -11.52 -13.84 -29.65
CA LEU A 110 -12.76 -13.36 -29.03
C LEU A 110 -12.83 -13.57 -27.52
N LEU A 111 -12.21 -14.63 -27.01
CA LEU A 111 -12.22 -15.00 -25.59
C LEU A 111 -11.12 -14.26 -24.82
N GLU A 112 -9.98 -14.03 -25.47
CA GLU A 112 -8.94 -13.09 -25.03
C GLU A 112 -9.42 -11.63 -25.12
N LYS A 113 -10.23 -11.30 -26.14
CA LYS A 113 -11.02 -10.07 -26.21
C LYS A 113 -12.10 -10.02 -25.16
N GLU A 114 -12.91 -11.02 -24.83
CA GLU A 114 -13.90 -10.87 -23.74
C GLU A 114 -13.25 -10.85 -22.34
N ALA A 115 -11.98 -11.26 -22.23
CA ALA A 115 -11.11 -10.93 -21.10
C ALA A 115 -10.53 -9.48 -21.16
N ASN A 116 -10.73 -8.75 -22.27
CA ASN A 116 -10.28 -7.36 -22.58
C ASN A 116 -11.04 -6.68 -23.78
N GLU A 117 -12.39 -6.60 -23.76
CA GLU A 117 -13.35 -6.22 -24.85
C GLU A 117 -13.43 -6.88 -26.28
N ASP A 118 -14.59 -7.52 -26.57
CA ASP A 118 -15.58 -7.33 -27.69
C ASP A 118 -15.43 -7.82 -29.20
N LEU A 119 -16.16 -8.90 -29.62
CA LEU A 119 -16.95 -9.15 -30.90
C LEU A 119 -16.34 -9.57 -32.23
N LYS A 120 -16.98 -10.39 -33.12
CA LYS A 120 -18.15 -11.33 -33.19
C LYS A 120 -17.83 -12.34 -34.34
N LYS A 121 -18.55 -13.45 -34.62
CA LYS A 121 -19.87 -13.54 -35.30
C LYS A 121 -20.39 -15.01 -35.60
N TYR A 122 -21.63 -15.19 -36.20
CA TYR A 122 -22.67 -16.05 -36.99
C TYR A 122 -23.65 -17.27 -36.69
N HIS A 123 -24.95 -17.13 -37.09
CA HIS A 123 -26.04 -18.14 -37.13
C HIS A 123 -26.33 -18.83 -35.78
N PHE A 124 -27.50 -19.46 -35.54
CA PHE A 124 -27.83 -20.00 -34.19
C PHE A 124 -27.10 -21.30 -33.84
N TYR A 125 -25.82 -21.30 -34.11
CA TYR A 125 -24.83 -21.94 -33.29
C TYR A 125 -24.56 -20.98 -32.13
N TYR A 126 -25.24 -21.19 -31.00
CA TYR A 126 -24.87 -20.46 -29.80
C TYR A 126 -23.71 -21.18 -29.13
N TRP A 127 -22.72 -20.41 -28.69
CA TRP A 127 -21.68 -20.89 -27.80
C TRP A 127 -21.62 -19.90 -26.66
N PHE A 128 -21.94 -20.36 -25.46
CA PHE A 128 -21.69 -19.56 -24.26
C PHE A 128 -20.21 -19.59 -23.95
N CYS A 129 -19.61 -18.42 -23.93
CA CYS A 129 -18.27 -18.23 -23.40
C CYS A 129 -18.43 -17.65 -22.00
N TYR A 130 -17.85 -18.31 -21.01
CA TYR A 130 -17.69 -17.72 -19.69
C TYR A 130 -16.18 -17.49 -19.50
N PRO A 131 -15.70 -16.24 -19.63
CA PRO A 131 -14.29 -15.97 -19.47
C PRO A 131 -13.87 -16.34 -18.04
N ALA A 132 -12.96 -17.30 -17.95
CA ALA A 132 -12.42 -17.79 -16.70
C ALA A 132 -10.91 -17.67 -16.73
N LEU A 133 -10.37 -16.75 -15.94
CA LEU A 133 -8.93 -16.45 -15.94
C LEU A 133 -8.16 -17.68 -15.40
N CYS A 134 -6.99 -17.98 -15.98
CA CYS A 134 -6.19 -19.17 -15.66
C CYS A 134 -5.12 -18.87 -14.61
N PHE A 135 -4.96 -19.76 -13.63
CA PHE A 135 -3.78 -19.79 -12.78
C PHE A 135 -2.71 -20.67 -13.44
N PRO A 136 -1.53 -20.14 -13.79
CA PRO A 136 -0.48 -20.92 -14.47
C PRO A 136 -0.06 -22.16 -13.68
N ASP A 137 0.10 -22.03 -12.36
CA ASP A 137 0.57 -23.11 -11.49
C ASP A 137 -0.58 -23.95 -10.89
N GLY A 138 -1.82 -23.46 -11.02
CA GLY A 138 -3.00 -23.99 -10.35
C GLY A 138 -3.10 -23.57 -8.88
N ILE A 139 -4.23 -23.87 -8.24
CA ILE A 139 -4.47 -23.56 -6.82
C ILE A 139 -4.40 -24.84 -6.00
N HIS A 140 -3.62 -24.81 -4.91
CA HIS A 140 -3.49 -25.92 -3.98
C HIS A 140 -4.48 -25.78 -2.83
N VAL A 141 -5.21 -26.87 -2.55
CA VAL A 141 -6.17 -26.93 -1.45
C VAL A 141 -5.43 -27.35 -0.17
N ILE A 142 -5.47 -26.50 0.87
CA ILE A 142 -4.82 -26.77 2.17
C ILE A 142 -5.68 -27.71 3.02
N GLN A 143 -7.01 -27.58 2.93
CA GLN A 143 -7.97 -28.39 3.69
C GLN A 143 -9.12 -28.83 2.77
N LYS A 144 -9.54 -30.09 2.88
CA LYS A 144 -10.67 -30.61 2.10
C LYS A 144 -11.96 -29.81 2.37
N PRO A 145 -12.83 -29.62 1.35
CA PRO A 145 -14.13 -29.00 1.55
C PRO A 145 -14.94 -29.75 2.62
N VAL A 146 -15.58 -29.00 3.51
CA VAL A 146 -16.48 -29.49 4.54
C VAL A 146 -17.85 -28.87 4.35
N CYS A 147 -18.92 -29.57 4.73
CA CYS A 147 -20.24 -28.98 4.68
C CYS A 147 -20.32 -27.83 5.69
N LEU A 148 -21.16 -26.83 5.39
CA LEU A 148 -21.36 -25.71 6.31
C LEU A 148 -21.85 -26.20 7.68
N ASP A 149 -22.74 -27.21 7.68
CA ASP A 149 -23.32 -27.80 8.89
C ASP A 149 -22.27 -28.55 9.75
N ASP A 150 -21.18 -29.00 9.15
CA ASP A 150 -20.06 -29.62 9.88
C ASP A 150 -19.16 -28.59 10.55
N ARG A 151 -19.21 -27.33 10.08
CA ARG A 151 -18.31 -26.25 10.51
C ARG A 151 -18.99 -25.20 11.38
N PHE A 152 -20.27 -24.95 11.17
CA PHE A 152 -21.08 -23.96 11.85
C PHE A 152 -22.11 -24.64 12.73
N SER A 153 -22.35 -24.12 13.93
CA SER A 153 -23.50 -24.56 14.72
C SER A 153 -24.81 -24.15 14.04
N LEU A 154 -25.91 -24.84 14.35
CA LEU A 154 -27.24 -24.51 13.82
C LEU A 154 -27.61 -23.02 14.02
N ASN A 155 -27.24 -22.47 15.18
CA ASN A 155 -27.46 -21.06 15.50
C ASN A 155 -26.64 -20.14 14.58
N GLN A 156 -25.39 -20.49 14.29
CA GLN A 156 -24.54 -19.71 13.38
C GLN A 156 -25.02 -19.81 11.93
N VAL A 157 -25.51 -20.97 11.49
CA VAL A 157 -26.11 -21.13 10.15
C VAL A 157 -27.34 -20.24 10.00
N GLN A 158 -28.25 -20.25 10.97
CA GLN A 158 -29.43 -19.38 10.98
C GLN A 158 -29.06 -17.90 11.05
N ALA A 159 -28.06 -17.53 11.87
CA ALA A 159 -27.57 -16.16 11.95
C ALA A 159 -26.93 -15.70 10.64
N LEU A 160 -26.16 -16.57 9.96
CA LEU A 160 -25.58 -16.30 8.66
C LEU A 160 -26.65 -16.06 7.59
N GLN A 161 -27.66 -16.93 7.54
CA GLN A 161 -28.78 -16.78 6.60
C GLN A 161 -29.50 -15.44 6.82
N LYS A 162 -29.83 -15.13 8.08
CA LYS A 162 -30.49 -13.87 8.44
C LYS A 162 -29.63 -12.64 8.07
N ALA A 163 -28.34 -12.66 8.41
CA ALA A 163 -27.43 -11.56 8.12
C ALA A 163 -27.24 -11.35 6.60
N TYR A 164 -27.23 -12.44 5.82
CA TYR A 164 -27.17 -12.36 4.36
C TYR A 164 -28.47 -11.81 3.75
N ASP A 165 -29.63 -12.24 4.24
CA ASP A 165 -30.93 -11.73 3.78
C ASP A 165 -31.07 -10.22 4.09
N GLU A 166 -30.66 -9.79 5.29
CA GLU A 166 -30.61 -8.37 5.68
C GLU A 166 -29.65 -7.57 4.80
N LEU A 167 -28.50 -8.14 4.45
CA LEU A 167 -27.55 -7.49 3.56
C LEU A 167 -28.13 -7.30 2.15
N CYS A 168 -28.80 -8.32 1.61
CA CYS A 168 -29.45 -8.25 0.30
C CYS A 168 -30.53 -7.16 0.28
N GLN A 169 -31.34 -7.07 1.35
CA GLN A 169 -32.33 -6.01 1.51
C GLN A 169 -31.69 -4.62 1.56
N THR A 170 -30.60 -4.47 2.32
CA THR A 170 -29.88 -3.19 2.48
C THR A 170 -29.28 -2.71 1.16
N GLU A 171 -28.71 -3.62 0.36
CA GLU A 171 -28.13 -3.29 -0.95
C GLU A 171 -29.17 -3.23 -2.07
N GLY A 172 -30.46 -3.49 -1.77
CA GLY A 172 -31.55 -3.42 -2.73
C GLY A 172 -31.49 -4.49 -3.82
N VAL A 173 -30.91 -5.66 -3.53
CA VAL A 173 -30.72 -6.75 -4.49
C VAL A 173 -31.32 -8.06 -3.98
N THR A 174 -31.64 -8.97 -4.89
CA THR A 174 -32.23 -10.28 -4.58
C THR A 174 -31.21 -11.30 -4.09
N ALA A 175 -29.95 -11.16 -4.51
CA ALA A 175 -28.82 -11.98 -4.09
C ALA A 175 -27.49 -11.27 -4.41
N LEU A 176 -26.50 -11.44 -3.55
CA LEU A 176 -25.14 -10.92 -3.72
C LEU A 176 -24.15 -12.04 -4.04
N PRO A 177 -23.38 -11.93 -5.13
CA PRO A 177 -22.51 -13.01 -5.58
C PRO A 177 -21.29 -13.22 -4.67
N TYR A 178 -20.80 -12.16 -4.03
CA TYR A 178 -19.60 -12.19 -3.19
C TYR A 178 -19.77 -11.29 -1.98
N PHE A 179 -19.37 -11.77 -0.81
CA PHE A 179 -19.54 -11.05 0.46
C PHE A 179 -18.51 -11.48 1.50
N LEU A 180 -18.30 -10.64 2.52
CA LEU A 180 -17.40 -10.90 3.65
C LEU A 180 -18.19 -11.52 4.79
N ILE A 181 -17.60 -12.49 5.47
CA ILE A 181 -18.19 -13.15 6.63
C ILE A 181 -17.21 -13.02 7.80
N LYS A 182 -17.71 -12.48 8.92
CA LYS A 182 -17.05 -12.52 10.22
C LYS A 182 -17.95 -13.26 11.18
N TYR A 183 -17.45 -14.30 11.83
CA TYR A 183 -18.23 -15.08 12.78
C TYR A 183 -17.45 -15.32 14.07
N HIS A 184 -18.17 -15.30 15.17
CA HIS A 184 -17.73 -15.72 16.50
C HIS A 184 -18.68 -16.82 17.00
N ASP A 185 -18.40 -17.41 18.16
CA ASP A 185 -19.18 -18.53 18.70
C ASP A 185 -20.70 -18.27 18.72
N ASN A 186 -21.12 -17.01 18.92
CA ASN A 186 -22.54 -16.62 19.01
C ASN A 186 -22.99 -15.51 18.03
N SER A 187 -22.17 -15.05 17.09
CA SER A 187 -22.56 -13.98 16.17
C SER A 187 -21.99 -14.16 14.78
N VAL A 188 -22.77 -13.75 13.77
CA VAL A 188 -22.33 -13.71 12.38
C VAL A 188 -22.64 -12.32 11.83
N ALA A 189 -21.62 -11.69 11.25
CA ALA A 189 -21.73 -10.43 10.54
C ALA A 189 -21.36 -10.66 9.07
N VAL A 190 -22.13 -10.04 8.18
CA VAL A 190 -21.91 -10.11 6.73
C VAL A 190 -21.80 -8.69 6.18
N SER A 191 -20.91 -8.47 5.22
CA SER A 191 -20.68 -7.15 4.64
C SER A 191 -20.30 -7.23 3.15
N PRO A 192 -20.59 -6.19 2.35
CA PRO A 192 -20.09 -6.09 0.98
C PRO A 192 -18.55 -6.09 0.91
N LEU A 193 -17.99 -6.62 -0.17
CA LEU A 193 -16.54 -6.58 -0.45
C LEU A 193 -15.95 -5.16 -0.43
N LYS A 194 -16.75 -4.14 -0.81
CA LYS A 194 -16.33 -2.71 -0.79
C LYS A 194 -15.96 -2.20 0.60
N LYS A 195 -16.38 -2.86 1.69
CA LYS A 195 -16.10 -2.46 3.07
C LYS A 195 -14.92 -3.23 3.69
N TRP A 196 -14.07 -3.86 2.88
CA TRP A 196 -12.94 -4.67 3.33
C TRP A 196 -12.11 -4.00 4.44
N ASP A 197 -11.63 -2.79 4.21
CA ASP A 197 -10.68 -2.09 5.10
C ASP A 197 -11.27 -1.76 6.48
N GLY A 198 -12.59 -1.61 6.57
CA GLY A 198 -13.30 -1.32 7.82
C GLY A 198 -13.89 -2.55 8.52
N PHE A 199 -13.97 -3.70 7.84
CA PHE A 199 -14.69 -4.87 8.35
C PHE A 199 -13.82 -5.75 9.27
N PHE A 200 -12.49 -5.74 9.08
CA PHE A 200 -11.53 -6.55 9.83
C PHE A 200 -10.49 -5.71 10.59
N GLN A 201 -10.90 -4.65 11.30
CA GLN A 201 -9.98 -3.82 12.10
C GLN A 201 -9.31 -4.57 13.27
N ASP A 202 -9.87 -5.71 13.69
CA ASP A 202 -9.27 -6.59 14.69
C ASP A 202 -8.32 -7.59 14.00
N GLN A 203 -7.00 -7.41 14.12
CA GLN A 203 -5.96 -8.12 13.36
C GLN A 203 -5.77 -9.63 13.65
N GLU A 204 -6.64 -10.28 14.44
CA GLU A 204 -6.40 -11.66 14.89
C GLU A 204 -7.34 -12.72 14.27
N GLY A 205 -8.21 -12.35 13.33
CA GLY A 205 -9.21 -13.26 12.75
C GLY A 205 -8.83 -13.90 11.41
N LYS A 206 -9.22 -15.17 11.21
CA LYS A 206 -9.27 -15.78 9.87
C LYS A 206 -10.34 -15.08 9.03
N VAL A 207 -9.95 -14.49 7.90
CA VAL A 207 -10.90 -13.88 6.97
C VAL A 207 -11.65 -14.95 6.18
N THR A 208 -12.98 -14.87 6.18
CA THR A 208 -13.84 -15.78 5.42
C THR A 208 -14.61 -15.00 4.36
N VAL A 209 -14.54 -15.46 3.12
CA VAL A 209 -15.31 -14.91 2.00
C VAL A 209 -16.44 -15.87 1.66
N GLY A 210 -17.65 -15.33 1.56
CA GLY A 210 -18.79 -16.03 1.00
C GLY A 210 -18.88 -15.83 -0.51
N VAL A 211 -19.11 -16.92 -1.22
CA VAL A 211 -19.38 -16.93 -2.66
C VAL A 211 -20.73 -17.58 -2.89
N TYR A 212 -21.60 -16.91 -3.63
CA TYR A 212 -22.87 -17.47 -4.07
C TYR A 212 -22.58 -18.44 -5.23
N ASP A 213 -22.39 -19.71 -4.90
CA ASP A 213 -21.98 -20.73 -5.85
C ASP A 213 -23.20 -21.41 -6.51
N PRO A 214 -23.37 -21.34 -7.85
CA PRO A 214 -24.40 -22.09 -8.56
C PRO A 214 -24.08 -23.59 -8.70
N CYS A 215 -22.87 -24.02 -8.35
CA CYS A 215 -22.49 -25.42 -8.39
C CYS A 215 -23.04 -26.19 -7.19
N ASN A 216 -23.54 -27.40 -7.44
CA ASN A 216 -24.05 -28.33 -6.43
C ASN A 216 -23.11 -29.54 -6.21
N LEU A 217 -21.92 -29.55 -6.81
CA LEU A 217 -20.93 -30.60 -6.61
C LEU A 217 -20.18 -30.38 -5.30
N SER A 218 -20.25 -31.35 -4.40
CA SER A 218 -19.62 -31.28 -3.06
C SER A 218 -18.10 -31.08 -3.08
N HIS A 219 -17.43 -31.50 -4.15
CA HIS A 219 -15.97 -31.47 -4.26
C HIS A 219 -15.43 -30.42 -5.25
N TYR A 220 -16.31 -29.79 -6.04
CA TYR A 220 -15.90 -28.89 -7.12
C TYR A 220 -16.68 -27.58 -7.04
N PRO A 221 -16.06 -26.47 -6.61
CA PRO A 221 -16.72 -25.17 -6.64
C PRO A 221 -16.97 -24.69 -8.07
N GLY A 222 -17.96 -23.83 -8.25
CA GLY A 222 -18.27 -23.22 -9.54
C GLY A 222 -17.24 -22.21 -10.01
N TRP A 223 -17.32 -21.87 -11.30
CA TRP A 223 -16.49 -20.83 -11.93
C TRP A 223 -16.52 -19.43 -11.28
N PRO A 224 -17.59 -18.96 -10.60
CA PRO A 224 -17.55 -17.68 -9.88
C PRO A 224 -16.39 -17.57 -8.87
N LEU A 225 -16.12 -18.66 -8.13
CA LEU A 225 -15.01 -18.69 -7.18
C LEU A 225 -13.66 -18.51 -7.88
N ARG A 226 -13.48 -19.11 -9.06
CA ARG A 226 -12.21 -19.03 -9.80
C ARG A 226 -11.83 -17.60 -10.15
N ASN A 227 -12.76 -16.83 -10.71
CA ASN A 227 -12.51 -15.44 -11.10
C ASN A 227 -12.30 -14.55 -9.87
N PHE A 228 -13.08 -14.80 -8.82
CA PHE A 228 -12.90 -14.11 -7.54
C PHE A 228 -11.50 -14.35 -6.96
N LEU A 229 -10.99 -15.58 -6.98
CA LEU A 229 -9.65 -15.89 -6.46
C LEU A 229 -8.55 -15.13 -7.20
N ILE A 230 -8.73 -14.80 -8.49
CA ILE A 230 -7.77 -14.01 -9.25
C ILE A 230 -7.82 -12.55 -8.82
N LEU A 231 -9.02 -11.98 -8.70
CA LEU A 231 -9.20 -10.63 -8.14
C LEU A 231 -8.60 -10.54 -6.73
N ALA A 232 -8.89 -11.52 -5.87
CA ALA A 232 -8.36 -11.66 -4.53
C ALA A 232 -6.83 -11.73 -4.52
N SER A 233 -6.25 -12.53 -5.42
CA SER A 233 -4.80 -12.65 -5.57
C SER A 233 -4.16 -11.31 -5.96
N HIS A 234 -4.71 -10.62 -6.95
CA HIS A 234 -4.14 -9.36 -7.43
C HIS A 234 -4.25 -8.25 -6.38
N LYS A 235 -5.41 -8.15 -5.70
CA LYS A 235 -5.66 -7.11 -4.70
C LYS A 235 -4.89 -7.39 -3.40
N TRP A 236 -4.92 -8.62 -2.89
CA TRP A 236 -4.42 -8.94 -1.55
C TRP A 236 -3.01 -9.57 -1.54
N LEU A 237 -2.54 -10.21 -2.62
CA LEU A 237 -1.14 -10.65 -2.70
C LEU A 237 -0.20 -9.48 -3.02
N ALA A 238 -0.63 -8.43 -3.72
CA ALA A 238 0.24 -7.27 -3.95
C ALA A 238 0.68 -6.65 -2.60
N GLU A 239 -0.27 -6.40 -1.70
CA GLU A 239 0.01 -5.95 -0.33
C GLU A 239 0.80 -7.00 0.47
N SER A 240 0.37 -8.28 0.43
CA SER A 240 1.03 -9.35 1.17
C SER A 240 2.43 -9.69 0.67
N SER A 241 2.76 -9.42 -0.60
CA SER A 241 4.06 -9.79 -1.21
C SER A 241 5.19 -8.86 -0.78
N VAL A 242 4.89 -7.56 -0.64
CA VAL A 242 5.84 -6.58 -0.07
C VAL A 242 6.09 -6.95 1.39
N ASP A 243 5.02 -7.22 2.15
CA ASP A 243 5.14 -7.66 3.54
C ASP A 243 5.84 -9.01 3.67
N LEU A 244 5.65 -9.92 2.70
CA LEU A 244 6.29 -11.23 2.70
C LEU A 244 7.80 -11.10 2.51
N ASN A 245 8.28 -10.19 1.66
CA ASN A 245 9.72 -9.97 1.49
C ASN A 245 10.37 -9.53 2.82
N LEU A 246 9.75 -8.59 3.52
CA LEU A 246 10.21 -8.12 4.82
C LEU A 246 10.09 -9.21 5.91
N LYS A 247 9.00 -9.97 5.91
CA LYS A 247 8.81 -11.12 6.83
C LYS A 247 9.85 -12.21 6.57
N LEU A 248 10.23 -12.45 5.32
CA LEU A 248 11.31 -13.38 4.98
C LEU A 248 12.66 -12.93 5.52
N MET A 249 12.97 -11.62 5.50
CA MET A 249 14.18 -11.09 6.15
C MET A 249 14.17 -11.40 7.65
N CYS A 250 13.03 -11.20 8.32
CA CYS A 250 12.88 -11.52 9.73
C CYS A 250 13.09 -13.00 10.00
N TRP A 251 12.39 -13.87 9.25
CA TRP A 251 12.45 -15.31 9.48
C TRP A 251 13.81 -15.94 9.16
N ARG A 252 14.52 -15.41 8.16
CA ARG A 252 15.78 -16.02 7.69
C ARG A 252 17.03 -15.42 8.31
N LEU A 253 17.03 -14.11 8.61
CA LEU A 253 18.25 -13.38 8.94
C LEU A 253 18.16 -12.68 10.29
N VAL A 254 17.06 -11.98 10.57
CA VAL A 254 16.96 -11.10 11.74
C VAL A 254 15.61 -11.29 12.47
N PRO A 255 15.43 -12.37 13.27
CA PRO A 255 14.14 -12.69 13.90
C PRO A 255 13.66 -11.64 14.90
N THR A 256 14.55 -10.82 15.43
CA THR A 256 14.27 -9.75 16.40
C THR A 256 13.87 -8.43 15.74
N LEU A 257 13.80 -8.37 14.41
CA LEU A 257 13.39 -7.19 13.67
C LEU A 257 11.90 -6.94 13.86
N ASP A 258 11.56 -5.78 14.42
CA ASP A 258 10.19 -5.34 14.66
C ASP A 258 9.68 -4.57 13.43
N LEU A 259 9.07 -5.28 12.49
CA LEU A 259 8.51 -4.67 11.28
C LEU A 259 7.36 -3.71 11.57
N GLU A 260 6.59 -3.95 12.63
CA GLU A 260 5.41 -3.14 12.94
C GLU A 260 5.81 -1.68 13.19
N LYS A 261 6.89 -1.46 13.97
CA LYS A 261 7.45 -0.11 14.20
C LYS A 261 7.83 0.63 12.92
N ILE A 262 8.26 -0.10 11.88
CA ILE A 262 8.65 0.49 10.60
C ILE A 262 7.41 0.78 9.76
N VAL A 263 6.53 -0.21 9.60
CA VAL A 263 5.31 -0.13 8.79
C VAL A 263 4.35 0.95 9.31
N SER A 264 4.23 1.07 10.63
CA SER A 264 3.33 2.04 11.29
C SER A 264 3.89 3.47 11.33
N ALA A 265 5.17 3.67 11.02
CA ALA A 265 5.80 4.98 11.12
C ALA A 265 5.20 5.97 10.10
N LYS A 266 4.86 7.17 10.57
CA LYS A 266 4.42 8.28 9.71
C LYS A 266 5.61 9.17 9.39
N CYS A 267 6.00 9.22 8.11
CA CYS A 267 7.17 9.96 7.66
C CYS A 267 6.77 11.24 6.92
N LEU A 268 7.29 12.38 7.39
CA LEU A 268 7.17 13.68 6.71
C LEU A 268 8.47 13.99 5.97
N LEU A 269 8.39 14.20 4.66
CA LEU A 269 9.52 14.47 3.77
C LEU A 269 9.47 15.94 3.35
N LEU A 270 10.34 16.75 3.95
CA LEU A 270 10.49 18.16 3.62
C LEU A 270 11.49 18.30 2.46
N GLY A 271 10.95 18.39 1.25
CA GLY A 271 11.67 18.34 -0.01
C GLY A 271 11.29 17.11 -0.84
N ALA A 272 10.76 17.33 -2.04
CA ALA A 272 10.44 16.32 -3.04
C ALA A 272 11.44 16.36 -4.22
N GLY A 273 12.68 16.76 -3.93
CA GLY A 273 13.81 16.74 -4.87
C GLY A 273 14.45 15.36 -5.00
N THR A 274 15.72 15.33 -5.39
CA THR A 274 16.50 14.10 -5.63
C THR A 274 16.56 13.23 -4.37
N LEU A 275 16.83 13.83 -3.21
CA LEU A 275 16.81 13.14 -1.91
C LEU A 275 15.41 12.66 -1.54
N GLY A 276 14.40 13.53 -1.63
CA GLY A 276 13.00 13.20 -1.34
C GLY A 276 12.51 11.96 -2.08
N CYS A 277 12.77 11.90 -3.39
CA CYS A 277 12.41 10.76 -4.21
C CYS A 277 13.15 9.47 -3.80
N SER A 278 14.44 9.56 -3.49
CA SER A 278 15.24 8.39 -3.08
C SER A 278 14.82 7.86 -1.72
N VAL A 279 14.62 8.75 -0.74
CA VAL A 279 14.16 8.42 0.60
C VAL A 279 12.77 7.77 0.52
N ALA A 280 11.83 8.36 -0.22
CA ALA A 280 10.48 7.82 -0.36
C ALA A 280 10.44 6.40 -0.93
N ARG A 281 11.23 6.13 -1.98
CA ARG A 281 11.32 4.77 -2.55
C ARG A 281 11.91 3.76 -1.57
N THR A 282 12.91 4.18 -0.79
CA THR A 282 13.55 3.32 0.20
C THR A 282 12.61 3.05 1.39
N LEU A 283 11.89 4.07 1.87
CA LEU A 283 10.85 3.92 2.91
C LEU A 283 9.76 2.93 2.48
N MET A 284 9.29 3.04 1.24
CA MET A 284 8.31 2.10 0.69
C MET A 284 8.84 0.66 0.64
N GLY A 285 10.11 0.48 0.29
CA GLY A 285 10.79 -0.82 0.32
C GLY A 285 10.84 -1.43 1.72
N TRP A 286 10.99 -0.59 2.75
CA TRP A 286 10.92 -0.97 4.17
C TRP A 286 9.49 -1.15 4.71
N GLY A 287 8.47 -0.96 3.87
CA GLY A 287 7.08 -1.20 4.23
C GLY A 287 6.37 0.01 4.86
N VAL A 288 6.99 1.19 4.92
CA VAL A 288 6.36 2.41 5.44
C VAL A 288 5.11 2.75 4.63
N ARG A 289 3.98 2.97 5.30
CA ARG A 289 2.68 3.20 4.64
C ARG A 289 2.24 4.65 4.59
N LYS A 290 2.60 5.50 5.57
CA LYS A 290 2.22 6.93 5.57
C LYS A 290 3.41 7.82 5.23
N ILE A 291 3.40 8.39 4.03
CA ILE A 291 4.48 9.26 3.51
C ILE A 291 3.89 10.57 3.01
N THR A 292 4.24 11.68 3.65
CA THR A 292 3.75 13.02 3.28
C THR A 292 4.87 13.88 2.75
N PHE A 293 4.67 14.52 1.59
CA PHE A 293 5.66 15.42 0.96
C PHE A 293 5.30 16.88 1.17
N VAL A 294 6.31 17.72 1.38
CA VAL A 294 6.21 19.18 1.34
C VAL A 294 7.25 19.72 0.37
N ASP A 295 6.82 20.44 -0.67
CA ASP A 295 7.70 21.08 -1.66
C ASP A 295 6.91 22.18 -2.40
N ASN A 296 7.52 23.32 -2.71
CA ASN A 296 6.87 24.42 -3.43
C ASN A 296 7.23 24.48 -4.93
N ALA A 297 8.14 23.63 -5.39
CA ALA A 297 8.66 23.67 -6.75
C ALA A 297 7.82 22.82 -7.71
N ARG A 298 8.00 23.11 -9.00
CA ARG A 298 7.41 22.38 -10.12
C ARG A 298 8.47 21.51 -10.79
N ILE A 299 8.03 20.43 -11.43
CA ILE A 299 8.90 19.51 -12.15
C ILE A 299 9.41 20.17 -13.43
N SER A 300 10.74 20.21 -13.61
CA SER A 300 11.37 20.70 -14.84
C SER A 300 11.96 19.57 -15.67
N TYR A 301 12.24 19.80 -16.96
CA TYR A 301 12.76 18.79 -17.90
C TYR A 301 14.03 18.07 -17.44
N SER A 302 14.87 18.70 -16.60
CA SER A 302 16.08 18.08 -16.06
C SER A 302 15.83 17.20 -14.82
N ASN A 303 14.60 17.16 -14.30
CA ASN A 303 14.27 16.47 -13.06
C ASN A 303 14.10 14.95 -13.24
N PRO A 304 13.36 14.42 -14.23
CA PRO A 304 13.11 12.97 -14.33
C PRO A 304 14.36 12.08 -14.30
N VAL A 305 15.47 12.54 -14.88
CA VAL A 305 16.74 11.77 -14.92
C VAL A 305 17.45 11.66 -13.56
N ARG A 306 17.09 12.50 -12.59
CA ARG A 306 17.69 12.52 -11.23
C ARG A 306 16.68 12.30 -10.11
N GLN A 307 15.39 12.48 -10.38
CA GLN A 307 14.29 12.40 -9.42
C GLN A 307 13.38 11.23 -9.82
N PRO A 308 13.61 10.02 -9.30
CA PRO A 308 13.04 8.76 -9.81
C PRO A 308 11.54 8.56 -9.58
N LEU A 309 10.81 9.60 -9.16
CA LEU A 309 9.34 9.61 -9.07
C LEU A 309 8.68 10.38 -10.21
N TYR A 310 9.45 11.07 -11.06
CA TYR A 310 8.89 11.91 -12.11
C TYR A 310 9.21 11.33 -13.49
N GLU A 311 8.25 11.43 -14.40
CA GLU A 311 8.43 11.05 -15.79
C GLU A 311 8.44 12.29 -16.69
N PHE A 312 8.80 12.11 -17.96
CA PHE A 312 8.86 13.20 -18.92
C PHE A 312 7.51 13.93 -19.05
N GLU A 313 6.40 13.18 -19.02
CA GLU A 313 5.04 13.73 -19.06
C GLU A 313 4.74 14.72 -17.92
N ASP A 314 5.37 14.56 -16.75
CA ASP A 314 5.15 15.44 -15.60
C ASP A 314 5.80 16.81 -15.78
N CYS A 315 6.67 16.98 -16.80
CA CYS A 315 7.30 18.25 -17.16
C CYS A 315 6.43 19.10 -18.09
N LEU A 316 5.42 18.49 -18.74
CA LEU A 316 4.59 19.15 -19.73
C LEU A 316 3.71 20.22 -19.07
N SER A 317 3.21 21.16 -19.87
CA SER A 317 2.29 22.23 -19.40
C SER A 317 2.82 23.05 -18.21
N GLY A 318 4.13 23.35 -18.23
CA GLY A 318 4.79 24.11 -17.17
C GLY A 318 5.15 23.29 -15.92
N GLY A 319 5.09 21.97 -16.02
CA GLY A 319 5.48 21.03 -14.97
C GLY A 319 4.44 20.86 -13.87
N LYS A 320 4.19 19.65 -13.39
CA LYS A 320 3.31 19.43 -12.22
C LYS A 320 3.98 19.91 -10.92
N PRO A 321 3.21 20.30 -9.89
CA PRO A 321 3.75 20.54 -8.55
C PRO A 321 4.40 19.27 -7.98
N LYS A 322 5.64 19.38 -7.49
CA LYS A 322 6.46 18.21 -7.11
C LYS A 322 5.84 17.39 -5.99
N ALA A 323 5.41 18.02 -4.90
CA ALA A 323 4.86 17.32 -3.75
C ALA A 323 3.64 16.46 -4.12
N LEU A 324 2.72 17.02 -4.92
CA LEU A 324 1.51 16.34 -5.38
C LEU A 324 1.84 15.19 -6.34
N ALA A 325 2.71 15.45 -7.32
CA ALA A 325 3.12 14.43 -8.28
C ALA A 325 3.90 13.27 -7.63
N ALA A 326 4.73 13.55 -6.63
CA ALA A 326 5.44 12.53 -5.87
C ALA A 326 4.47 11.60 -5.12
N ALA A 327 3.46 12.18 -4.45
CA ALA A 327 2.43 11.41 -3.76
C ALA A 327 1.62 10.53 -4.72
N GLU A 328 1.17 11.09 -5.85
CA GLU A 328 0.48 10.34 -6.90
C GLU A 328 1.35 9.19 -7.43
N ARG A 329 2.64 9.43 -7.66
CA ARG A 329 3.55 8.39 -8.15
C ARG A 329 3.76 7.27 -7.12
N LEU A 330 3.87 7.58 -5.83
CA LEU A 330 3.96 6.53 -4.82
C LEU A 330 2.71 5.64 -4.83
N GLN A 331 1.53 6.23 -4.92
CA GLN A 331 0.26 5.48 -5.00
C GLN A 331 0.18 4.62 -6.28
N LYS A 332 0.74 5.08 -7.40
CA LYS A 332 0.87 4.27 -8.62
C LYS A 332 1.85 3.11 -8.47
N ILE A 333 2.96 3.30 -7.74
CA ILE A 333 3.96 2.25 -7.50
C ILE A 333 3.39 1.19 -6.55
N PHE A 334 2.75 1.60 -5.46
CA PHE A 334 2.13 0.72 -4.49
C PHE A 334 0.80 1.32 -3.97
N PRO A 335 -0.36 0.82 -4.43
CA PRO A 335 -1.66 1.38 -4.05
C PRO A 335 -1.98 1.34 -2.54
N GLY A 336 -1.32 0.47 -1.78
CA GLY A 336 -1.46 0.39 -0.31
C GLY A 336 -0.71 1.49 0.46
N VAL A 337 0.01 2.40 -0.21
CA VAL A 337 0.63 3.56 0.45
C VAL A 337 -0.40 4.69 0.63
N ASN A 338 -0.49 5.22 1.83
CA ASN A 338 -1.17 6.47 2.12
C ASN A 338 -0.17 7.62 1.92
N SER A 339 -0.17 8.21 0.73
CA SER A 339 0.71 9.34 0.41
C SER A 339 -0.05 10.62 0.10
N GLU A 340 0.43 11.74 0.65
CA GLU A 340 -0.13 13.08 0.50
C GLU A 340 0.97 14.08 0.11
N GLY A 341 0.62 15.13 -0.63
CA GLY A 341 1.55 16.17 -1.06
C GLY A 341 1.02 17.56 -0.74
N TYR A 342 1.87 18.42 -0.19
CA TYR A 342 1.55 19.81 0.15
C TYR A 342 2.44 20.75 -0.66
N ASN A 343 1.81 21.53 -1.56
CA ASN A 343 2.50 22.55 -2.33
C ASN A 343 2.53 23.88 -1.56
N MET A 344 3.55 24.05 -0.73
CA MET A 344 3.71 25.20 0.16
C MET A 344 5.18 25.56 0.37
N SER A 345 5.45 26.82 0.69
CA SER A 345 6.81 27.31 0.96
C SER A 345 7.17 27.14 2.43
N ILE A 346 8.45 26.93 2.72
CA ILE A 346 8.99 26.98 4.07
C ILE A 346 9.77 28.30 4.22
N PRO A 347 9.36 29.22 5.11
CA PRO A 347 10.05 30.48 5.31
C PRO A 347 11.52 30.29 5.68
N MET A 348 12.40 30.96 4.92
CA MET A 348 13.84 30.89 5.11
C MET A 348 14.33 32.12 5.89
N PRO A 349 15.16 31.94 6.94
CA PRO A 349 15.87 33.04 7.56
C PRO A 349 16.66 33.85 6.52
N GLY A 350 16.78 35.16 6.76
CA GLY A 350 17.50 36.07 5.86
C GLY A 350 16.72 36.50 4.61
N HIS A 351 15.55 35.92 4.33
CA HIS A 351 14.70 36.30 3.21
C HIS A 351 13.49 37.10 3.71
N PRO A 352 13.39 38.41 3.40
CA PRO A 352 12.25 39.19 3.84
C PRO A 352 10.99 38.68 3.13
N VAL A 353 10.00 38.32 3.93
CA VAL A 353 8.66 38.10 3.40
C VAL A 353 8.12 39.49 3.04
N ASN A 354 7.68 39.69 1.79
CA ASN A 354 7.12 40.97 1.35
C ASN A 354 6.10 41.47 2.38
N PHE A 355 6.17 42.75 2.75
CA PHE A 355 5.33 43.33 3.81
C PHE A 355 3.87 43.59 3.37
N SER A 356 3.40 42.91 2.33
CA SER A 356 1.96 42.94 2.00
C SER A 356 1.19 42.05 2.98
N GLU A 357 -0.01 42.48 3.36
CA GLU A 357 -0.86 41.70 4.27
C GLU A 357 -1.13 40.28 3.76
N VAL A 358 -1.26 40.12 2.44
CA VAL A 358 -1.49 38.82 1.78
C VAL A 358 -0.31 37.86 1.97
N THR A 359 0.92 38.32 1.75
CA THR A 359 2.12 37.49 1.88
C THR A 359 2.43 37.15 3.34
N MET A 360 2.12 38.06 4.27
CA MET A 360 2.19 37.80 5.72
C MET A 360 1.18 36.72 6.14
N ALA A 361 -0.08 36.86 5.73
CA ALA A 361 -1.13 35.89 6.06
C ALA A 361 -0.82 34.50 5.47
N GLN A 362 -0.31 34.44 4.23
CA GLN A 362 0.11 33.18 3.61
C GLN A 362 1.28 32.55 4.37
N ALA A 363 2.31 33.33 4.73
CA ALA A 363 3.44 32.79 5.50
C ALA A 363 3.00 32.26 6.87
N GLN A 364 2.10 32.95 7.57
CA GLN A 364 1.53 32.46 8.84
C GLN A 364 0.77 31.14 8.66
N LYS A 365 -0.04 31.04 7.60
CA LYS A 365 -0.76 29.80 7.26
C LYS A 365 0.19 28.65 6.92
N ASP A 366 1.24 28.93 6.15
CA ASP A 366 2.26 27.94 5.80
C ASP A 366 2.99 27.45 7.05
N VAL A 367 3.37 28.35 7.97
CA VAL A 367 4.00 27.97 9.25
C VAL A 367 3.04 27.11 10.09
N ALA A 368 1.78 27.51 10.23
CA ALA A 368 0.79 26.73 10.98
C ALA A 368 0.60 25.32 10.39
N THR A 369 0.51 25.22 9.05
CA THR A 369 0.41 23.95 8.35
C THR A 369 1.66 23.09 8.58
N LEU A 370 2.86 23.68 8.52
CA LEU A 370 4.11 22.98 8.80
C LEU A 370 4.16 22.45 10.24
N GLU A 371 3.70 23.23 11.21
CA GLU A 371 3.61 22.80 12.61
C GLU A 371 2.65 21.62 12.79
N GLU A 372 1.46 21.67 12.18
CA GLU A 372 0.48 20.58 12.21
C GLU A 372 1.05 19.31 11.58
N LEU A 373 1.71 19.43 10.41
CA LEU A 373 2.34 18.30 9.74
C LEU A 373 3.44 17.70 10.60
N ILE A 374 4.35 18.50 11.16
CA ILE A 374 5.40 17.98 12.04
C ILE A 374 4.80 17.29 13.27
N ASP A 375 3.72 17.82 13.84
CA ASP A 375 3.03 17.22 14.99
C ASP A 375 2.37 15.87 14.66
N ALA A 376 1.77 15.76 13.48
CA ALA A 376 1.04 14.58 13.05
C ALA A 376 1.94 13.39 12.68
N HIS A 377 3.23 13.64 12.37
CA HIS A 377 4.18 12.63 11.91
C HIS A 377 5.16 12.20 13.02
N ASP A 378 5.72 11.00 12.90
CA ASP A 378 6.62 10.42 13.90
C ASP A 378 8.09 10.75 13.58
N VAL A 379 8.42 10.73 12.29
CA VAL A 379 9.76 11.02 11.77
C VAL A 379 9.70 12.13 10.73
N VAL A 380 10.58 13.12 10.87
CA VAL A 380 10.72 14.25 9.94
C VAL A 380 12.05 14.15 9.21
N PHE A 381 12.00 14.09 7.88
CA PHE A 381 13.17 14.12 7.02
C PHE A 381 13.40 15.53 6.49
N LEU A 382 14.58 16.10 6.76
CA LEU A 382 15.02 17.37 6.18
C LEU A 382 15.82 17.07 4.91
N LEU A 383 15.20 17.27 3.74
CA LEU A 383 15.71 16.89 2.41
C LEU A 383 15.72 18.09 1.44
N MET A 384 15.82 19.29 2.01
CA MET A 384 15.72 20.56 1.32
C MET A 384 17.05 20.90 0.62
N ASP A 385 17.02 21.87 -0.28
CA ASP A 385 18.16 22.24 -1.13
C ASP A 385 19.10 23.28 -0.51
N THR A 386 18.69 23.94 0.57
CA THR A 386 19.47 25.00 1.22
C THR A 386 19.54 24.83 2.73
N ARG A 387 20.59 25.36 3.35
CA ARG A 387 20.76 25.36 4.81
C ARG A 387 19.70 26.20 5.51
N GLU A 388 19.32 27.34 4.94
CA GLU A 388 18.36 28.29 5.52
C GLU A 388 16.98 27.67 5.68
N SER A 389 16.54 26.94 4.65
CA SER A 389 15.22 26.34 4.61
C SER A 389 15.02 25.21 5.63
N ARG A 390 16.12 24.56 6.08
CA ARG A 390 16.12 23.55 7.14
C ARG A 390 15.90 24.13 8.54
N TRP A 391 16.14 25.42 8.76
CA TRP A 391 16.19 26.01 10.10
C TRP A 391 14.85 25.94 10.82
N LEU A 392 13.79 26.48 10.21
CA LEU A 392 12.47 26.56 10.83
C LEU A 392 11.90 25.16 11.15
N PRO A 393 11.91 24.19 10.21
CA PRO A 393 11.49 22.83 10.53
C PRO A 393 12.30 22.16 11.64
N ALA A 394 13.63 22.39 11.68
CA ALA A 394 14.47 21.82 12.74
C ALA A 394 14.09 22.38 14.13
N VAL A 395 13.76 23.66 14.22
CA VAL A 395 13.32 24.31 15.46
C VAL A 395 11.95 23.77 15.91
N ILE A 396 10.98 23.69 14.99
CA ILE A 396 9.63 23.17 15.29
C ILE A 396 9.72 21.70 15.71
N ALA A 397 10.47 20.87 14.99
CA ALA A 397 10.63 19.46 15.32
C ALA A 397 11.31 19.27 16.68
N ALA A 398 12.30 20.10 17.02
CA ALA A 398 12.94 20.07 18.33
C ALA A 398 11.96 20.46 19.46
N SER A 399 11.10 21.46 19.26
CA SER A 399 10.11 21.88 20.25
C SER A 399 9.03 20.82 20.47
N LYS A 400 8.62 20.14 19.40
CA LYS A 400 7.64 19.04 19.40
C LYS A 400 8.26 17.66 19.73
N ARG A 401 9.58 17.61 19.98
CA ARG A 401 10.33 16.37 20.27
C ARG A 401 10.11 15.28 19.22
N LYS A 402 10.22 15.65 17.94
CA LYS A 402 10.12 14.72 16.81
C LYS A 402 11.50 14.19 16.43
N LEU A 403 11.55 12.92 16.00
CA LEU A 403 12.77 12.36 15.47
C LEU A 403 13.06 13.03 14.12
N VAL A 404 14.22 13.65 13.98
CA VAL A 404 14.64 14.31 12.74
C VAL A 404 15.82 13.58 12.15
N ILE A 405 15.70 13.24 10.87
CA ILE A 405 16.79 12.76 10.02
C ILE A 405 17.09 13.82 8.97
N ASN A 406 18.31 14.35 8.97
CA ASN A 406 18.76 15.35 8.02
C ASN A 406 19.68 14.70 7.00
N ALA A 407 19.43 14.95 5.71
CA ALA A 407 20.35 14.60 4.63
C ALA A 407 20.66 15.82 3.76
N ALA A 408 21.94 16.07 3.49
CA ALA A 408 22.43 17.17 2.66
C ALA A 408 23.50 16.68 1.68
N LEU A 409 23.60 17.37 0.54
CA LEU A 409 24.47 16.99 -0.57
C LEU A 409 25.40 18.14 -0.95
N GLY A 410 26.66 17.82 -1.19
CA GLY A 410 27.62 18.65 -1.91
C GLY A 410 27.82 18.16 -3.34
N PHE A 411 28.91 18.60 -3.98
CA PHE A 411 29.30 18.11 -5.31
C PHE A 411 29.70 16.63 -5.28
N ASP A 412 30.67 16.29 -4.44
CA ASP A 412 31.23 14.95 -4.22
C ASP A 412 31.05 14.41 -2.79
N THR A 413 30.44 15.19 -1.91
CA THR A 413 30.23 14.87 -0.49
C THR A 413 28.76 14.78 -0.12
N PHE A 414 28.47 14.13 1.02
CA PHE A 414 27.14 14.15 1.64
C PHE A 414 27.24 14.08 3.17
N VAL A 415 26.17 14.48 3.84
CA VAL A 415 25.97 14.27 5.28
C VAL A 415 24.58 13.70 5.53
N VAL A 416 24.51 12.67 6.36
CA VAL A 416 23.28 12.10 6.90
C VAL A 416 23.41 12.09 8.42
N MET A 417 22.48 12.70 9.14
CA MET A 417 22.55 12.74 10.61
C MET A 417 21.17 12.73 11.26
N ARG A 418 21.12 12.28 12.52
CA ARG A 418 19.92 12.43 13.37
C ARG A 418 20.09 13.58 14.34
N HIS A 419 19.02 14.31 14.64
CA HIS A 419 19.06 15.34 15.69
C HIS A 419 18.83 14.72 17.07
N GLY A 420 19.32 15.39 18.12
CA GLY A 420 19.07 14.98 19.49
C GLY A 420 17.65 15.29 19.98
N LEU A 421 17.06 14.35 20.70
CA LEU A 421 15.71 14.46 21.28
C LEU A 421 15.76 14.94 22.73
N LYS A 422 15.32 16.18 23.00
CA LYS A 422 15.33 16.71 24.37
C LYS A 422 14.41 15.90 25.28
N LYS A 423 14.87 15.61 26.51
CA LYS A 423 14.04 15.01 27.55
C LYS A 423 12.92 15.99 27.96
N PRO A 424 11.72 15.49 28.34
CA PRO A 424 10.71 16.32 28.98
C PRO A 424 11.31 17.01 30.20
N LYS A 425 10.97 18.29 30.45
CA LYS A 425 11.27 18.92 31.73
C LYS A 425 10.46 18.18 32.80
N GLN A 426 11.10 17.29 33.56
CA GLN A 426 10.51 16.85 34.82
C GLN A 426 10.33 18.09 35.69
N GLN A 427 9.17 18.24 36.35
CA GLN A 427 9.04 19.16 37.47
C GLN A 427 10.15 18.80 38.45
N GLU A 428 11.12 19.70 38.63
CA GLU A 428 12.08 19.61 39.72
C GLU A 428 11.31 19.71 41.05
N SER A 429 10.85 18.57 41.56
CA SER A 429 10.57 18.42 42.98
C SER A 429 11.93 18.23 43.68
N GLY A 430 12.35 19.28 44.36
CA GLY A 430 13.42 19.42 45.36
C GLY A 430 14.37 18.25 45.69
N ASN A 431 15.64 18.64 45.81
CA ASN A 431 16.74 17.99 46.53
C ASN A 431 17.39 16.73 45.93
N ALA A 432 18.44 16.96 45.15
CA ALA A 432 19.74 16.33 45.42
C ALA A 432 20.86 17.24 44.87
N CYS A 433 21.67 17.82 45.77
CA CYS A 433 22.95 18.40 45.44
C CYS A 433 23.86 17.32 44.82
N PHE A 434 24.25 17.49 43.55
CA PHE A 434 25.45 16.84 43.01
C PHE A 434 26.61 17.82 43.05
N ASN A 435 27.19 17.99 44.24
CA ASN A 435 28.59 18.40 44.36
C ASN A 435 29.45 17.16 44.15
N SER A 436 29.86 16.93 42.92
CA SER A 436 31.06 16.15 42.63
C SER A 436 31.71 16.76 41.40
N ALA A 437 32.63 17.69 41.64
CA ALA A 437 33.59 18.12 40.64
C ALA A 437 34.35 16.88 40.13
N PRO A 438 34.57 16.72 38.81
CA PRO A 438 35.37 15.62 38.31
C PRO A 438 36.80 15.79 38.83
N GLY A 439 37.35 14.74 39.44
CA GLY A 439 38.74 14.73 39.88
C GLY A 439 39.71 14.81 38.70
N PRO A 440 40.95 15.30 38.89
CA PRO A 440 41.87 15.59 37.79
C PRO A 440 42.47 14.36 37.10
N SER A 441 42.03 13.14 37.45
CA SER A 441 42.68 11.88 37.05
C SER A 441 42.08 11.19 35.82
N ASP A 442 40.93 11.61 35.31
CA ASP A 442 40.28 10.99 34.13
C ASP A 442 40.60 11.70 32.80
N LEU A 443 41.55 12.63 32.80
CA LEU A 443 41.91 13.45 31.63
C LEU A 443 42.99 12.85 30.70
N LEU A 444 43.39 11.59 30.91
CA LEU A 444 44.30 10.89 30.01
C LEU A 444 43.69 9.58 29.49
N GLY A 445 43.07 9.63 28.30
CA GLY A 445 43.14 8.51 27.37
C GLY A 445 41.87 7.91 26.78
N SER A 446 40.66 8.25 27.24
CA SER A 446 39.41 7.77 26.60
C SER A 446 38.77 8.86 25.74
N SER A 447 38.50 8.55 24.46
CA SER A 447 37.87 9.42 23.46
C SER A 447 36.73 10.28 24.02
N LEU A 448 36.95 11.59 24.13
CA LEU A 448 36.02 12.61 24.66
C LEU A 448 34.67 12.70 23.91
N PHE A 449 34.49 11.93 22.83
CA PHE A 449 33.29 11.94 21.98
C PHE A 449 32.62 10.56 21.84
N SER A 450 33.10 9.54 22.55
CA SER A 450 32.45 8.22 22.59
C SER A 450 31.23 8.24 23.53
N ASN A 451 30.12 7.66 23.11
CA ASN A 451 28.91 7.45 23.92
C ASN A 451 28.08 8.71 24.30
N ILE A 452 27.84 9.64 23.36
CA ILE A 452 26.95 10.78 23.62
C ILE A 452 25.48 10.31 23.64
N PRO A 453 24.71 10.50 24.73
CA PRO A 453 23.31 10.12 24.77
C PRO A 453 22.45 10.87 23.75
N GLY A 454 21.42 10.23 23.20
CA GLY A 454 20.56 10.80 22.16
C GLY A 454 19.97 12.18 22.51
N TYR A 455 19.68 12.43 23.78
CA TYR A 455 19.15 13.73 24.22
C TYR A 455 20.17 14.88 24.28
N LYS A 456 21.47 14.55 24.19
CA LYS A 456 22.58 15.51 24.13
C LYS A 456 23.14 15.70 22.72
N LEU A 457 22.68 14.94 21.73
CA LEU A 457 23.17 15.09 20.36
C LEU A 457 22.85 16.48 19.78
N GLY A 458 23.79 16.99 19.00
CA GLY A 458 23.64 18.23 18.25
C GLY A 458 22.68 18.07 17.08
N CYS A 459 22.08 19.18 16.64
CA CYS A 459 21.40 19.26 15.37
C CYS A 459 22.35 19.72 14.26
N TYR A 460 21.84 19.78 13.03
CA TYR A 460 22.56 20.30 11.85
C TYR A 460 23.19 21.69 12.05
N PHE A 461 22.66 22.50 12.97
CA PHE A 461 23.14 23.86 13.24
C PHE A 461 24.08 23.96 14.45
N CYS A 462 24.32 22.88 15.20
CA CYS A 462 25.17 22.93 16.39
C CYS A 462 26.66 22.95 16.08
N ASN A 463 27.07 22.37 14.95
CA ASN A 463 28.45 22.38 14.47
C ASN A 463 28.45 22.93 13.05
N ASP A 464 29.55 23.56 12.64
CA ASP A 464 29.72 23.83 11.22
C ASP A 464 30.04 22.51 10.52
N VAL A 465 29.18 22.13 9.58
CA VAL A 465 29.17 20.80 8.95
C VAL A 465 30.36 20.61 8.01
N VAL A 466 31.05 21.71 7.69
CA VAL A 466 32.29 21.76 6.95
C VAL A 466 33.39 22.20 7.93
N ALA A 467 34.35 21.31 8.21
CA ALA A 467 35.55 21.69 8.94
C ALA A 467 36.34 22.74 8.11
N PRO A 468 37.16 23.62 8.73
CA PRO A 468 38.02 24.53 7.97
C PRO A 468 39.10 23.74 7.20
N GLY A 469 38.75 23.25 6.02
CA GLY A 469 39.59 22.58 5.02
C GLY A 469 39.79 23.44 3.76
N ASP A 470 40.28 22.84 2.68
CA ASP A 470 40.54 23.55 1.41
C ASP A 470 39.21 24.08 0.82
N SER A 471 38.98 25.37 1.09
CA SER A 471 37.72 26.09 0.85
C SER A 471 37.28 26.20 -0.62
N THR A 472 38.01 25.59 -1.55
CA THR A 472 37.69 25.54 -2.97
C THR A 472 36.94 24.27 -3.39
N ARG A 473 37.05 23.15 -2.64
CA ARG A 473 36.36 21.88 -2.95
C ARG A 473 35.13 21.65 -2.04
N ASP A 474 35.24 21.95 -0.75
CA ASP A 474 34.22 21.57 0.26
C ASP A 474 33.10 22.61 0.48
N ARG A 475 33.11 23.74 -0.23
CA ARG A 475 32.08 24.80 -0.11
C ARG A 475 30.71 24.44 -0.69
N THR A 476 30.60 23.32 -1.41
CA THR A 476 29.40 23.01 -2.21
C THR A 476 28.27 22.37 -1.40
N LEU A 477 28.52 21.98 -0.15
CA LEU A 477 27.49 21.34 0.68
C LEU A 477 26.33 22.31 0.95
N ASP A 478 25.10 21.91 0.57
CA ASP A 478 23.86 22.67 0.81
C ASP A 478 23.80 24.08 0.21
N GLN A 479 24.59 24.36 -0.84
CA GLN A 479 24.38 25.56 -1.65
C GLN A 479 23.25 25.34 -2.65
N GLN A 480 22.38 26.35 -2.77
CA GLN A 480 21.34 26.36 -3.78
C GLN A 480 21.96 26.16 -5.17
N CYS A 481 21.37 25.27 -5.98
CA CYS A 481 21.85 24.92 -7.32
C CYS A 481 23.16 24.11 -7.38
N THR A 482 23.60 23.47 -6.30
CA THR A 482 24.76 22.56 -6.36
C THR A 482 24.50 21.37 -7.30
N VAL A 483 25.41 21.17 -8.26
CA VAL A 483 25.40 20.00 -9.14
C VAL A 483 26.06 18.85 -8.39
N SER A 484 25.28 17.98 -7.75
CA SER A 484 25.82 16.78 -7.10
C SER A 484 26.08 15.66 -8.10
N ARG A 485 27.10 14.83 -7.85
CA ARG A 485 27.29 13.56 -8.57
C ARG A 485 26.03 12.69 -8.41
N PRO A 486 25.46 12.13 -9.50
CA PRO A 486 24.15 11.46 -9.45
C PRO A 486 24.02 10.32 -8.43
N GLY A 487 25.11 9.60 -8.15
CA GLY A 487 25.12 8.50 -7.18
C GLY A 487 24.92 8.91 -5.72
N LEU A 488 25.31 10.13 -5.34
CA LEU A 488 25.35 10.55 -3.93
C LEU A 488 23.96 10.66 -3.31
N ALA A 489 22.98 11.14 -4.07
CA ALA A 489 21.62 11.26 -3.56
C ALA A 489 20.99 9.90 -3.25
N MET A 490 21.32 8.87 -4.04
CA MET A 490 20.86 7.50 -3.79
C MET A 490 21.52 6.92 -2.55
N ILE A 491 22.83 7.12 -2.39
CA ILE A 491 23.58 6.69 -1.22
C ILE A 491 23.04 7.40 0.02
N ALA A 492 23.06 8.74 0.05
CA ALA A 492 22.58 9.52 1.19
C ALA A 492 21.11 9.24 1.52
N GLY A 493 20.25 9.08 0.51
CA GLY A 493 18.84 8.75 0.69
C GLY A 493 18.64 7.37 1.31
N ALA A 494 19.37 6.35 0.85
CA ALA A 494 19.32 5.00 1.43
C ALA A 494 19.82 5.02 2.88
N LEU A 495 20.99 5.62 3.10
CA LEU A 495 21.61 5.75 4.42
C LEU A 495 20.72 6.49 5.43
N ALA A 496 19.98 7.52 5.00
CA ALA A 496 19.02 8.24 5.84
C ALA A 496 17.88 7.33 6.32
N VAL A 497 17.37 6.45 5.45
CA VAL A 497 16.33 5.49 5.82
C VAL A 497 16.89 4.37 6.70
N GLU A 498 18.07 3.82 6.39
CA GLU A 498 18.72 2.82 7.24
C GLU A 498 19.00 3.37 8.65
N LEU A 499 19.40 4.64 8.76
CA LEU A 499 19.55 5.32 10.05
C LEU A 499 18.21 5.42 10.80
N MET A 500 17.13 5.83 10.12
CA MET A 500 15.79 5.85 10.73
C MET A 500 15.40 4.47 11.25
N VAL A 501 15.52 3.44 10.42
CA VAL A 501 15.12 2.07 10.77
C VAL A 501 15.94 1.59 11.97
N SER A 502 17.26 1.78 11.96
CA SER A 502 18.13 1.42 13.08
C SER A 502 17.75 2.13 14.38
N VAL A 503 17.41 3.43 14.30
CA VAL A 503 16.91 4.19 15.45
C VAL A 503 15.60 3.61 15.98
N LEU A 504 14.64 3.27 15.11
CA LEU A 504 13.35 2.70 15.54
C LEU A 504 13.48 1.30 16.14
N GLN A 505 14.46 0.52 15.68
CA GLN A 505 14.75 -0.80 16.22
C GLN A 505 15.48 -0.75 17.56
N HIS A 506 16.23 0.33 17.84
CA HIS A 506 16.93 0.49 19.10
C HIS A 506 15.93 0.58 20.28
N PRO A 507 16.16 -0.10 21.42
CA PRO A 507 15.24 -0.07 22.57
C PRO A 507 14.93 1.35 23.08
N GLU A 508 15.92 2.23 23.06
CA GLU A 508 15.77 3.65 23.45
C GLU A 508 15.24 4.57 22.33
N GLY A 509 14.98 4.03 21.13
CA GLY A 509 14.51 4.81 20.01
C GLY A 509 15.44 5.98 19.69
N GLY A 510 14.86 7.17 19.49
CA GLY A 510 15.63 8.39 19.24
C GLY A 510 16.47 8.91 20.42
N TYR A 511 16.34 8.33 21.61
CA TYR A 511 17.20 8.62 22.76
C TYR A 511 18.50 7.79 22.78
N ALA A 512 18.62 6.83 21.86
CA ALA A 512 19.79 5.97 21.72
C ALA A 512 21.10 6.76 21.71
N VAL A 513 22.11 6.20 22.37
CA VAL A 513 23.49 6.69 22.38
C VAL A 513 24.04 6.70 20.95
N ALA A 514 24.91 7.67 20.63
CA ALA A 514 25.61 7.69 19.36
C ALA A 514 26.80 6.75 19.37
N SER A 515 26.66 5.66 18.63
CA SER A 515 27.65 4.60 18.48
C SER A 515 28.74 5.00 17.49
N SER A 516 30.00 4.70 17.81
CA SER A 516 31.12 4.75 16.85
C SER A 516 31.54 3.34 16.41
N SER A 517 32.28 3.21 15.31
CA SER A 517 32.77 1.91 14.82
C SER A 517 33.64 1.17 15.82
N ASP A 518 34.24 1.88 16.76
CA ASP A 518 35.12 1.34 17.81
C ASP A 518 34.33 0.76 18.99
N ASP A 519 33.04 1.09 19.12
CA ASP A 519 32.18 0.70 20.26
C ASP A 519 31.44 -0.64 20.07
N ARG A 520 31.70 -1.38 18.98
CA ARG A 520 31.00 -2.63 18.61
C ARG A 520 30.96 -3.71 19.70
N MET A 521 31.87 -3.66 20.68
CA MET A 521 31.96 -4.65 21.76
C MET A 521 31.15 -4.29 23.02
N ASN A 522 30.71 -3.03 23.17
CA ASN A 522 30.13 -2.53 24.41
C ASN A 522 28.65 -2.11 24.32
N GLU A 523 28.08 -2.02 23.10
CA GLU A 523 26.68 -1.65 22.93
C GLU A 523 25.74 -2.86 22.91
N PRO A 524 24.51 -2.73 23.45
CA PRO A 524 23.50 -3.75 23.26
C PRO A 524 23.28 -3.95 21.75
N PRO A 525 23.39 -5.18 21.24
CA PRO A 525 23.28 -5.42 19.81
C PRO A 525 21.88 -5.00 19.34
N THR A 526 21.76 -3.93 18.57
CA THR A 526 20.53 -3.73 17.81
C THR A 526 20.48 -4.76 16.70
N SER A 527 19.27 -5.11 16.29
CA SER A 527 19.00 -6.09 15.24
C SER A 527 19.64 -5.71 13.89
N LEU A 528 19.99 -4.44 13.68
CA LEU A 528 20.51 -3.90 12.43
C LEU A 528 21.89 -3.21 12.53
N GLY A 529 22.52 -3.22 13.71
CA GLY A 529 23.87 -2.70 13.92
C GLY A 529 23.95 -1.38 14.70
N LEU A 530 24.81 -0.46 14.26
CA LEU A 530 25.16 0.76 15.00
C LEU A 530 24.14 1.88 14.77
N VAL A 531 23.96 2.76 15.77
CA VAL A 531 23.08 3.94 15.68
C VAL A 531 23.91 5.23 15.79
N PRO A 532 24.62 5.61 14.71
CA PRO A 532 25.51 6.77 14.70
C PRO A 532 24.74 8.09 14.89
N HIS A 533 25.47 9.14 15.26
CA HIS A 533 24.95 10.52 15.20
C HIS A 533 24.92 11.03 13.76
N GLN A 534 26.03 10.84 13.04
CA GLN A 534 26.26 11.36 11.70
C GLN A 534 27.07 10.37 10.85
N TRP A 535 26.78 10.36 9.55
CA TRP A 535 27.56 9.74 8.49
C TRP A 535 27.94 10.82 7.48
N THR A 536 29.23 10.88 7.18
CA THR A 536 29.78 11.82 6.21
C THR A 536 30.64 11.07 5.21
N GLN A 537 30.56 11.47 3.95
CA GLN A 537 31.55 11.11 2.93
C GLN A 537 32.30 12.39 2.56
N GLY A 538 33.60 12.40 2.84
CA GLY A 538 34.56 13.44 2.47
C GLY A 538 35.48 12.99 1.34
#